data_AF-A0A3P1SBI8-F1
#
_entry.id   AF-A0A3P1SBI8-F1
#
_cell.length_a   1.000
_cell.length_b   1.000
_cell.length_c   1.000
_cell.angle_alpha   90.00
_cell.angle_beta   90.00
_cell.angle_gamma   90.00
#
_symmetry.space_group_name_H-M   'P 1'
#
loop_
_entity.id
_entity.type
_entity.pdbx_description
1 polymer ?
#
loop_
_entity_poly.entity_id
_entity_poly.type
_entity_poly.pdbx_seq_one_letter_code
_entity_poly.pdbx_strand_id
1 'polypeptide(L)'
;IKADIFSEGDKVDVVGTSKGKGTQGAIKRWNYSRGPETHGSKSHRVAGARSAGTFPGRVLKGRKGSGKMGNKRSTVQNLVVVKVDVEKNLVLIKGAIPGPKGGLVTVR
;
A
#
# COMPACT_ATOMS: atom_id res chain seq x y z
N ILE A 1 -6.86 28.53 4.34
CA ILE A 1 -5.60 27.95 4.85
C ILE A 1 -4.62 27.90 3.68
N LYS A 2 -3.46 28.55 3.82
CA LYS A 2 -2.37 28.54 2.83
C LYS A 2 -1.23 27.63 3.29
N ALA A 3 -0.20 27.46 2.48
CA ALA A 3 0.94 26.57 2.75
C ALA A 3 1.80 27.00 3.96
N ASP A 4 1.59 28.22 4.45
CA ASP A 4 2.29 28.93 5.51
C ASP A 4 2.20 28.26 6.90
N ILE A 5 1.37 27.22 7.03
CA ILE A 5 1.24 26.42 8.26
C ILE A 5 2.45 25.50 8.47
N PHE A 6 3.15 25.14 7.38
CA PHE A 6 4.31 24.27 7.44
C PHE A 6 5.59 25.07 7.25
N SER A 7 6.64 24.66 7.95
CA SER A 7 7.99 25.19 7.84
C SER A 7 8.96 24.13 7.33
N GLU A 8 10.09 24.57 6.79
CA GLU A 8 11.15 23.65 6.33
C GLU A 8 11.71 22.88 7.52
N GLY A 9 11.80 21.54 7.39
CA GLY A 9 12.24 20.65 8.46
C GLY A 9 11.11 20.00 9.26
N ASP A 10 9.85 20.44 9.11
CA ASP A 10 8.72 19.86 9.82
C ASP A 10 8.46 18.41 9.40
N LYS A 11 7.99 17.61 10.37
CA LYS A 11 7.57 16.23 10.15
C LYS A 11 6.05 16.18 10.02
N VAL A 12 5.60 15.67 8.88
CA VAL A 12 4.17 15.59 8.53
C VAL A 12 3.76 14.16 8.19
N ASP A 13 2.51 13.85 8.50
CA ASP A 13 1.82 12.64 8.07
C ASP A 13 1.02 12.93 6.80
N VAL A 14 1.29 12.19 5.73
CA VAL A 14 0.55 12.33 4.47
C VAL A 14 -0.41 11.18 4.29
N VAL A 15 -1.69 11.52 4.20
CA VAL A 15 -2.80 10.58 4.01
C VAL A 15 -3.30 10.71 2.58
N GLY A 16 -3.48 9.59 1.89
CA GLY A 16 -4.02 9.58 0.54
C GLY A 16 -4.58 8.22 0.14
N THR A 17 -5.20 8.16 -1.04
CA THR A 17 -5.73 6.90 -1.59
C THR A 17 -4.66 6.23 -2.43
N SER A 18 -4.19 5.06 -1.98
CA SER A 18 -3.19 4.27 -2.69
C SER A 18 -3.63 3.88 -4.10
N LYS A 19 -2.68 3.81 -5.05
CA LYS A 19 -2.97 3.36 -6.43
C LYS A 19 -3.66 1.99 -6.43
N GLY A 20 -4.83 1.92 -7.06
CA GLY A 20 -5.54 0.65 -7.27
C GLY A 20 -4.76 -0.27 -8.20
N LYS A 21 -4.71 -1.56 -7.87
CA LYS A 21 -4.10 -2.60 -8.71
C LYS A 21 -5.13 -3.64 -9.19
N GLY A 22 -6.42 -3.40 -9.00
CA GLY A 22 -7.47 -4.36 -9.34
C GLY A 22 -7.37 -5.66 -8.52
N THR A 23 -7.81 -6.77 -9.11
CA THR A 23 -7.73 -8.11 -8.50
C THR A 23 -6.31 -8.64 -8.62
N GLN A 24 -5.67 -8.90 -7.48
CA GLN A 24 -4.30 -9.37 -7.40
C GLN A 24 -4.23 -10.77 -6.77
N GLY A 25 -3.30 -11.59 -7.28
CA GLY A 25 -2.99 -12.91 -6.71
C GLY A 25 -2.32 -12.81 -5.33
N ALA A 26 -2.29 -13.92 -4.58
CA ALA A 26 -1.74 -13.96 -3.22
C ALA A 26 -0.26 -13.52 -3.15
N ILE A 27 0.54 -13.85 -4.17
CA ILE A 27 1.94 -13.43 -4.27
C ILE A 27 2.05 -11.90 -4.31
N LYS A 28 1.33 -11.23 -5.21
CA LYS A 28 1.46 -9.76 -5.35
C LYS A 28 0.79 -9.00 -4.20
N ARG A 29 -0.32 -9.53 -3.69
CA ARG A 29 -1.13 -8.88 -2.64
C ARG A 29 -0.57 -9.06 -1.24
N TRP A 30 0.01 -10.23 -0.96
CA TRP A 30 0.40 -10.66 0.39
C TRP A 30 1.83 -11.19 0.48
N ASN A 31 2.64 -11.02 -0.57
CA ASN A 31 4.04 -11.42 -0.62
C ASN A 31 4.27 -12.92 -0.34
N TYR A 32 3.34 -13.77 -0.78
CA TYR A 32 3.53 -15.22 -0.73
C TYR A 32 4.69 -15.65 -1.63
N SER A 33 5.39 -16.71 -1.24
CA SER A 33 6.38 -17.37 -2.09
C SER A 33 5.73 -18.03 -3.30
N ARG A 34 6.51 -18.20 -4.36
CA ARG A 34 6.14 -18.98 -5.55
C ARG A 34 6.39 -20.48 -5.28
N GLY A 35 5.61 -21.35 -5.90
CA GLY A 35 5.95 -22.77 -6.00
C GLY A 35 7.14 -23.01 -6.95
N PRO A 36 7.73 -24.22 -6.95
CA PRO A 36 8.82 -24.58 -7.86
C PRO A 36 8.45 -24.34 -9.32
N GLU A 37 9.38 -23.86 -10.14
CA GLU A 37 9.19 -23.63 -11.57
C GLU A 37 9.59 -24.85 -12.43
N THR A 38 10.40 -25.73 -11.87
CA THR A 38 10.86 -26.98 -12.51
C THR A 38 10.31 -28.20 -11.76
N HIS A 39 10.79 -29.40 -12.12
CA HIS A 39 10.42 -30.68 -11.49
C HIS A 39 8.91 -30.97 -11.50
N GLY A 40 8.22 -30.62 -12.60
CA GLY A 40 6.83 -31.05 -12.86
C GLY A 40 5.73 -30.25 -12.13
N SER A 41 6.08 -29.21 -11.37
CA SER A 41 5.10 -28.36 -10.70
C SER A 41 4.22 -27.62 -11.71
N LYS A 42 2.89 -27.69 -11.55
CA LYS A 42 1.91 -26.85 -12.27
C LYS A 42 1.43 -25.66 -11.44
N SER A 43 1.85 -25.57 -10.18
CA SER A 43 1.32 -24.64 -9.18
C SER A 43 2.32 -23.53 -8.84
N HIS A 44 2.84 -22.84 -9.86
CA HIS A 44 3.84 -21.80 -9.64
C HIS A 44 3.28 -20.64 -8.82
N ARG A 45 2.10 -20.12 -9.16
CA ARG A 45 1.57 -18.87 -8.57
C ARG A 45 0.38 -19.07 -7.63
N VAL A 46 0.13 -20.30 -7.22
CA VAL A 46 -0.99 -20.68 -6.36
C VAL A 46 -0.68 -20.32 -4.90
N ALA A 47 -1.71 -20.02 -4.10
CA ALA A 47 -1.56 -19.61 -2.71
C ALA A 47 -1.14 -20.75 -1.74
N GLY A 48 -1.04 -21.99 -2.23
CA GLY A 48 -0.82 -23.18 -1.40
C GLY A 48 -2.06 -23.56 -0.56
N ALA A 49 -1.83 -24.34 0.49
CA ALA A 49 -2.88 -24.79 1.40
C ALA A 49 -3.53 -23.61 2.16
N ARG A 50 -4.86 -23.63 2.31
CA ARG A 50 -5.62 -22.56 2.98
C ARG A 50 -6.19 -22.94 4.35
N SER A 51 -6.28 -24.23 4.63
CA SER A 51 -6.85 -24.81 5.86
C SER A 51 -6.05 -26.05 6.26
N ALA A 52 -6.14 -26.42 7.53
CA ALA A 52 -5.80 -27.77 7.97
C ALA A 52 -6.91 -28.76 7.54
N GLY A 53 -6.65 -30.06 7.69
CA GLY A 53 -7.58 -31.15 7.39
C GLY A 53 -8.78 -31.19 8.35
N THR A 54 -8.91 -32.24 9.15
CA THR A 54 -10.14 -32.52 9.92
C THR A 54 -10.51 -31.44 10.94
N PHE A 55 -9.54 -30.90 11.68
CA PHE A 55 -9.77 -29.81 12.62
C PHE A 55 -8.86 -28.61 12.25
N PRO A 56 -9.40 -27.39 12.02
CA PRO A 56 -10.77 -26.92 12.25
C PRO A 56 -11.76 -27.18 11.09
N GLY A 57 -11.37 -27.89 10.01
CA GLY A 57 -12.28 -28.23 8.90
C GLY A 57 -12.80 -27.02 8.09
N ARG A 58 -12.24 -25.83 8.30
CA ARG A 58 -12.66 -24.58 7.63
C ARG A 58 -11.51 -23.60 7.49
N VAL A 59 -11.64 -22.70 6.50
CA VAL A 59 -10.71 -21.58 6.37
C VAL A 59 -10.99 -20.54 7.47
N LEU A 60 -9.97 -20.23 8.26
CA LEU A 60 -10.06 -19.21 9.31
C LEU A 60 -10.30 -17.82 8.71
N LYS A 61 -11.12 -17.01 9.39
CA LYS A 61 -11.40 -15.62 8.99
C LYS A 61 -10.10 -14.82 8.99
N GLY A 62 -9.91 -13.98 7.97
CA GLY A 62 -8.68 -13.20 7.80
C GLY A 62 -7.54 -13.96 7.12
N ARG A 63 -7.72 -15.24 6.75
CA ARG A 63 -6.74 -15.95 5.91
C ARG A 63 -6.51 -15.18 4.61
N LYS A 64 -5.25 -14.85 4.35
CA LYS A 64 -4.79 -14.08 3.20
C LYS A 64 -5.01 -14.88 1.91
N GLY A 65 -5.51 -14.19 0.87
CA GLY A 65 -5.82 -14.76 -0.43
C GLY A 65 -5.87 -13.70 -1.53
N SER A 66 -6.14 -14.13 -2.76
CA SER A 66 -6.33 -13.23 -3.91
C SER A 66 -7.50 -12.28 -3.71
N GLY A 67 -7.49 -11.14 -4.40
CA GLY A 67 -8.57 -10.15 -4.37
C GLY A 67 -8.09 -8.72 -4.59
N LYS A 68 -8.99 -7.76 -4.36
CA LYS A 68 -8.73 -6.33 -4.61
C LYS A 68 -7.55 -5.81 -3.77
N MET A 69 -6.59 -5.18 -4.44
CA MET A 69 -5.41 -4.55 -3.85
C MET A 69 -5.33 -3.06 -4.21
N GLY A 70 -4.89 -2.24 -3.25
CA GLY A 70 -4.83 -0.78 -3.41
C GLY A 70 -6.23 -0.15 -3.42
N ASN A 71 -6.30 1.11 -3.85
CA ASN A 71 -7.51 1.94 -3.76
C ASN A 71 -8.10 1.94 -2.34
N LYS A 72 -7.20 2.13 -1.37
CA LYS A 72 -7.51 2.24 0.06
C LYS A 72 -6.74 3.41 0.64
N ARG A 73 -7.33 4.05 1.65
CA ARG A 73 -6.69 5.09 2.45
C ARG A 73 -5.42 4.54 3.10
N SER A 74 -4.30 5.21 2.88
CA SER A 74 -2.99 4.86 3.43
C SER A 74 -2.36 6.15 3.98
N THR A 75 -1.72 6.02 5.13
CA THR A 75 -0.96 7.11 5.75
C THR A 75 0.51 6.75 5.69
N VAL A 76 1.33 7.67 5.20
CA VAL A 76 2.78 7.59 5.32
C VAL A 76 3.19 8.62 6.36
N GLN A 77 3.82 8.14 7.42
CA GLN A 77 4.11 8.95 8.61
C GLN A 77 5.52 9.54 8.55
N ASN A 78 5.73 10.62 9.32
CA ASN A 78 7.05 11.22 9.55
C ASN A 78 7.80 11.62 8.27
N LEU A 79 7.10 12.14 7.27
CA LEU A 79 7.73 12.70 6.07
C LEU A 79 8.25 14.10 6.36
N VAL A 80 9.39 14.47 5.78
CA VAL A 80 10.03 15.76 6.05
C VAL A 80 9.64 16.77 4.99
N VAL A 81 9.18 17.95 5.41
CA VAL A 81 8.99 19.11 4.53
C VAL A 81 10.36 19.70 4.17
N VAL A 82 10.69 19.70 2.89
CA VAL A 82 11.98 20.19 2.39
C VAL A 82 11.91 21.66 2.03
N LYS A 83 10.78 22.09 1.46
CA LYS A 83 10.59 23.46 0.99
C LYS A 83 9.12 23.80 0.93
N VAL A 84 8.79 25.04 1.27
CA VAL A 84 7.45 25.61 1.13
C VAL A 84 7.52 26.83 0.22
N ASP A 85 6.70 26.85 -0.83
CA ASP A 85 6.55 27.98 -1.75
C ASP A 85 5.13 28.54 -1.57
N VAL A 86 5.02 29.61 -0.78
CA VAL A 86 3.74 30.25 -0.44
C VAL A 86 3.14 30.97 -1.64
N GLU A 87 3.97 31.52 -2.53
CA GLU A 87 3.50 32.23 -3.73
C GLU A 87 2.76 31.28 -4.68
N LYS A 88 3.28 30.05 -4.85
CA LYS A 88 2.68 29.01 -5.71
C LYS A 88 1.79 28.04 -4.95
N ASN A 89 1.66 28.19 -3.62
CA ASN A 89 0.98 27.25 -2.72
C ASN A 89 1.46 25.80 -2.89
N LEU A 90 2.77 25.60 -2.94
CA LEU A 90 3.39 24.28 -3.09
C LEU A 90 4.14 23.89 -1.81
N VAL A 91 4.04 22.60 -1.45
CA VAL A 91 4.80 22.00 -0.35
C VAL A 91 5.60 20.83 -0.93
N LEU A 92 6.92 20.88 -0.80
CA LEU A 92 7.82 19.81 -1.20
C LEU A 92 8.10 18.91 0.00
N ILE A 93 7.71 17.64 -0.14
CA ILE A 93 7.86 16.63 0.92
C ILE A 93 8.86 15.58 0.44
N LYS A 94 9.86 15.28 1.27
CA LYS A 94 10.82 14.20 1.03
C LYS A 94 10.18 12.85 1.31
N GLY A 95 9.94 12.07 0.25
CA GLY A 95 9.53 10.67 0.37
C GLY A 95 8.43 10.28 -0.61
N ALA A 96 7.76 9.17 -0.30
CA ALA A 96 6.71 8.61 -1.14
C ALA A 96 5.32 9.04 -0.65
N ILE A 97 4.58 9.75 -1.51
CA ILE A 97 3.20 10.14 -1.26
C ILE A 97 2.25 9.01 -1.73
N PRO A 98 1.26 8.60 -0.93
CA PRO A 98 0.32 7.56 -1.32
C PRO A 98 -0.66 8.05 -2.40
N GLY A 99 -0.57 7.48 -3.60
CA GLY A 99 -1.57 7.65 -4.65
C GLY A 99 -1.01 7.96 -6.04
N PRO A 100 -1.89 8.20 -7.03
CA PRO A 100 -1.50 8.70 -8.35
C PRO A 100 -1.17 10.20 -8.32
N LYS A 101 -0.46 10.67 -9.36
CA LYS A 101 -0.25 12.11 -9.58
C LYS A 101 -1.60 12.79 -9.76
N GLY A 102 -1.81 13.94 -9.11
CA GLY A 102 -3.08 14.65 -9.10
C GLY A 102 -4.15 14.06 -8.18
N GLY A 103 -3.83 13.01 -7.41
CA GLY A 103 -4.72 12.50 -6.38
C GLY A 103 -4.85 13.45 -5.20
N LEU A 104 -6.01 13.46 -4.56
CA LEU A 104 -6.25 14.21 -3.34
C LEU A 104 -5.46 13.59 -2.17
N VAL A 105 -4.76 14.45 -1.42
CA VAL A 105 -4.01 14.09 -0.23
C VAL A 105 -4.34 15.04 0.92
N THR A 106 -4.22 14.55 2.14
CA THR A 106 -4.34 15.33 3.36
C THR A 106 -2.99 15.31 4.07
N VAL A 107 -2.45 16.48 4.39
CA VAL A 107 -1.21 16.65 5.14
C VAL A 107 -1.58 17.11 6.56
N ARG A 108 -0.99 16.49 7.58
CA ARG A 108 -1.23 16.81 8.99
C ARG A 108 0.06 16.69 9.80
#